data_AF-A0A945IPV1-F1
#
_entry.id   AF-A0A945IPV1-F1
#
_cell.length_a   1.000
_cell.length_b   1.000
_cell.length_c   1.000
_cell.angle_alpha   90.00
_cell.angle_beta   90.00
_cell.angle_gamma   90.00
#
_symmetry.space_group_name_H-M   'P 1'
#
loop_
_entity.id
_entity.type
_entity.pdbx_description
1 polymer ?
#
loop_
_entity_poly.entity_id
_entity_poly.type
_entity_poly.pdbx_seq_one_letter_code
_entity_poly.pdbx_strand_id
1 'polypeptide(L)'
;MRPRIQASLDQFLAEQQPILESIYEETLPLWDSVASLLNGGKRLRPLFCYWGWSAAFGDSQHREGVITAASSLEFLQACALIHDDVMDGSDTRRGRPAAHRQFASLHRASQWQGNPDRFGEGAAILVGDLCLSWADQLLLTSGLPAPNLDAAKNVYNEMRTELMAGQYLDLLEQARGGGSVERALRVVRFKSAKYTIERPLHIGAALAL
;
A
#
# COMPACT_ATOMS: atom_id res chain seq x y z
N MET A 1 13.69 -14.12 -1.90
CA MET A 1 12.34 -13.61 -1.54
C MET A 1 12.07 -12.21 -2.08
N ARG A 2 12.82 -11.16 -1.69
CA ARG A 2 12.59 -9.79 -2.19
C ARG A 2 12.53 -9.64 -3.73
N PRO A 3 13.41 -10.29 -4.53
CA PRO A 3 13.29 -10.23 -5.99
C PRO A 3 12.00 -10.86 -6.53
N ARG A 4 11.47 -11.89 -5.86
CA ARG A 4 10.21 -12.53 -6.25
C ARG A 4 9.00 -11.66 -5.92
N ILE A 5 9.03 -10.97 -4.77
CA ILE A 5 8.04 -9.94 -4.44
C ILE A 5 8.07 -8.82 -5.47
N GLN A 6 9.27 -8.32 -5.83
CA GLN A 6 9.39 -7.31 -6.88
C GLN A 6 8.82 -7.79 -8.21
N ALA A 7 9.17 -9.00 -8.64
CA ALA A 7 8.65 -9.57 -9.89
C ALA A 7 7.12 -9.70 -9.89
N SER A 8 6.51 -10.08 -8.76
CA SER A 8 5.04 -10.13 -8.61
C SER A 8 4.40 -8.74 -8.75
N LEU A 9 5.01 -7.71 -8.14
CA LEU A 9 4.53 -6.33 -8.28
C LEU A 9 4.68 -5.82 -9.73
N ASP A 10 5.83 -6.07 -10.35
CA ASP A 10 6.13 -5.65 -11.72
C ASP A 10 5.17 -6.33 -12.72
N GLN A 11 4.91 -7.63 -12.53
CA GLN A 11 3.94 -8.35 -13.34
C GLN A 11 2.54 -7.76 -13.20
N PHE A 12 2.08 -7.55 -11.96
CA PHE A 12 0.74 -6.98 -11.75
C PHE A 12 0.62 -5.57 -12.34
N LEU A 13 1.64 -4.72 -12.19
CA LEU A 13 1.65 -3.39 -12.80
C LEU A 13 1.62 -3.47 -14.33
N ALA A 14 2.35 -4.39 -14.95
CA ALA A 14 2.31 -4.60 -16.39
C ALA A 14 0.93 -5.03 -16.90
N GLU A 15 0.16 -5.75 -16.08
CA GLU A 15 -1.24 -6.11 -16.37
C GLU A 15 -2.20 -4.91 -16.21
N GLN A 16 -1.94 -3.98 -15.27
CA GLN A 16 -2.78 -2.80 -15.07
C GLN A 16 -2.56 -1.68 -16.08
N GLN A 17 -1.34 -1.56 -16.63
CA GLN A 17 -1.01 -0.52 -17.60
C GLN A 17 -1.95 -0.48 -18.82
N PRO A 18 -2.18 -1.59 -19.56
CA PRO A 18 -3.08 -1.57 -20.71
C PRO A 18 -4.54 -1.31 -20.33
N ILE A 19 -4.97 -1.63 -19.10
CA ILE A 19 -6.32 -1.32 -18.62
C ILE A 19 -6.49 0.19 -18.53
N LEU A 20 -5.54 0.90 -17.91
CA LEU A 20 -5.54 2.35 -17.83
C LEU A 20 -5.45 3.00 -19.23
N GLU A 21 -4.55 2.51 -20.07
CA GLU A 21 -4.41 2.99 -21.45
C GLU A 21 -5.71 2.85 -22.26
N SER A 22 -6.44 1.74 -22.07
CA SER A 22 -7.73 1.51 -22.73
C SER A 22 -8.84 2.45 -22.27
N ILE A 23 -8.73 3.03 -21.06
CA ILE A 23 -9.64 4.09 -20.60
C ILE A 23 -9.28 5.37 -21.34
N TYR A 24 -8.04 5.82 -21.17
CA TYR A 24 -7.44 6.93 -21.92
C TYR A 24 -5.94 7.06 -21.62
N GLU A 25 -5.12 7.44 -22.60
CA GLU A 25 -3.67 7.59 -22.45
C GLU A 25 -3.27 8.60 -21.35
N GLU A 26 -4.10 9.64 -21.12
CA GLU A 26 -3.85 10.65 -20.07
C GLU A 26 -3.98 10.10 -18.64
N THR A 27 -4.41 8.84 -18.46
CA THR A 27 -4.44 8.17 -17.15
C THR A 27 -3.10 7.51 -16.77
N LEU A 28 -2.17 7.35 -17.72
CA LEU A 28 -0.86 6.73 -17.48
C LEU A 28 0.00 7.39 -16.38
N PRO A 29 -0.08 8.70 -16.12
CA PRO A 29 0.59 9.30 -14.95
C PRO A 29 0.19 8.67 -13.60
N LEU A 30 -1.01 8.10 -13.49
CA LEU A 30 -1.43 7.34 -12.30
C LEU A 30 -0.56 6.08 -12.14
N TRP A 31 -0.36 5.35 -13.24
CA TRP A 31 0.49 4.17 -13.27
C TRP A 31 1.94 4.50 -12.93
N ASP A 32 2.50 5.53 -13.57
CA ASP A 32 3.90 5.97 -13.36
C ASP A 32 4.17 6.31 -11.90
N SER A 33 3.24 7.01 -11.25
CA SER A 33 3.33 7.37 -9.83
C SER A 33 3.43 6.13 -8.94
N VAL A 34 2.58 5.12 -9.17
CA VAL A 34 2.59 3.87 -8.41
C VAL A 34 3.84 3.05 -8.70
N ALA A 35 4.19 2.87 -9.97
CA ALA A 35 5.36 2.12 -10.40
C ALA A 35 6.66 2.71 -9.82
N SER A 36 6.78 4.04 -9.83
CA SER A 36 7.94 4.75 -9.25
C SER A 36 8.07 4.53 -7.75
N LEU A 37 6.96 4.58 -7.00
CA LEU A 37 6.94 4.37 -5.55
C LEU A 37 7.24 2.91 -5.17
N LEU A 38 6.74 1.98 -5.98
CA LEU A 38 6.97 0.55 -5.83
C LEU A 38 8.31 0.08 -6.41
N ASN A 39 9.12 0.94 -7.02
CA ASN A 39 10.46 0.58 -7.43
C ASN A 39 11.40 0.57 -6.20
N GLY A 40 11.54 -0.60 -5.58
CA GLY A 40 12.38 -0.84 -4.41
C GLY A 40 11.68 -0.70 -3.05
N GLY A 41 12.46 -0.83 -1.98
CA GLY A 41 11.97 -0.87 -0.59
C GLY A 41 12.42 -2.13 0.15
N LYS A 42 12.27 -2.13 1.47
CA LYS A 42 12.74 -3.23 2.34
C LYS A 42 11.85 -4.49 2.23
N ARG A 43 10.63 -4.35 1.72
CA ARG A 43 9.60 -5.42 1.59
C ARG A 43 9.30 -6.14 2.90
N LEU A 44 9.30 -5.41 4.01
CA LEU A 44 9.17 -6.03 5.34
C LEU A 44 7.81 -6.70 5.53
N ARG A 45 6.72 -6.05 5.11
CA ARG A 45 5.36 -6.57 5.28
C ARG A 45 5.14 -7.89 4.51
N PRO A 46 5.45 -7.97 3.19
CA PRO A 46 5.40 -9.25 2.49
C PRO A 46 6.30 -10.32 3.11
N LEU A 47 7.49 -9.95 3.62
CA LEU A 47 8.38 -10.91 4.26
C LEU A 47 7.78 -11.47 5.55
N PHE A 48 7.20 -10.64 6.40
CA PHE A 48 6.51 -11.10 7.60
C PHE A 48 5.30 -11.97 7.26
N CYS A 49 4.54 -11.63 6.23
CA CYS A 49 3.46 -12.48 5.73
C CYS A 49 3.97 -13.85 5.27
N TYR A 50 5.00 -13.88 4.43
CA TYR A 50 5.61 -15.14 3.99
C TYR A 50 6.11 -15.99 5.17
N TRP A 51 6.76 -15.38 6.16
CA TRP A 51 7.26 -16.12 7.32
C TRP A 51 6.15 -16.59 8.26
N GLY A 52 5.05 -15.85 8.38
CA GLY A 52 3.86 -16.28 9.10
C GLY A 52 3.27 -17.56 8.47
N TRP A 53 3.16 -17.58 7.14
CA TRP A 53 2.71 -18.76 6.40
C TRP A 53 3.68 -19.94 6.57
N SER A 54 4.98 -19.70 6.41
CA SER A 54 5.99 -20.75 6.55
C SER A 54 6.05 -21.33 7.96
N ALA A 55 5.77 -20.54 9.00
CA ALA A 55 5.73 -21.00 10.38
C ALA A 55 4.47 -21.82 10.71
N ALA A 56 3.37 -21.59 9.99
CA ALA A 56 2.09 -22.27 10.15
C ALA A 56 1.96 -23.55 9.27
N PHE A 57 3.08 -24.23 9.01
CA PHE A 57 3.16 -25.44 8.17
C PHE A 57 2.82 -25.24 6.69
N GLY A 58 3.09 -24.05 6.14
CA GLY A 58 2.90 -23.77 4.71
C GLY A 58 3.54 -24.79 3.77
N ASP A 59 2.80 -25.23 2.75
CA ASP A 59 3.21 -26.26 1.80
C ASP A 59 4.01 -25.72 0.60
N SER A 60 4.80 -26.56 -0.07
CA SER A 60 5.57 -26.09 -1.23
C SER A 60 4.71 -25.75 -2.45
N GLN A 61 3.51 -26.30 -2.57
CA GLN A 61 2.63 -26.16 -3.75
C GLN A 61 2.05 -24.74 -3.85
N HIS A 62 1.66 -24.13 -2.73
CA HIS A 62 1.03 -22.80 -2.71
C HIS A 62 2.03 -21.64 -2.58
N ARG A 63 3.34 -21.92 -2.56
CA ARG A 63 4.39 -20.93 -2.31
C ARG A 63 4.29 -19.69 -3.20
N GLU A 64 4.10 -19.84 -4.51
CA GLU A 64 4.02 -18.68 -5.41
C GLU A 64 2.76 -17.85 -5.15
N GLY A 65 1.61 -18.50 -4.94
CA GLY A 65 0.37 -17.79 -4.60
C GLY A 65 0.49 -17.01 -3.30
N VAL A 66 1.18 -17.56 -2.29
CA VAL A 66 1.47 -16.84 -1.04
C VAL A 66 2.38 -15.64 -1.27
N ILE A 67 3.38 -15.76 -2.14
CA ILE A 67 4.25 -14.61 -2.48
C ILE A 67 3.43 -13.52 -3.16
N THR A 68 2.53 -13.87 -4.08
CA THR A 68 1.63 -12.93 -4.74
C THR A 68 0.67 -12.26 -3.74
N ALA A 69 0.00 -13.05 -2.90
CA ALA A 69 -0.86 -12.57 -1.83
C ALA A 69 -0.11 -11.65 -0.86
N ALA A 70 1.11 -12.02 -0.44
CA ALA A 70 1.93 -11.19 0.42
C ALA A 70 2.40 -9.89 -0.25
N SER A 71 2.62 -9.90 -1.57
CA SER A 71 3.04 -8.72 -2.34
C SER A 71 1.96 -7.65 -2.38
N SER A 72 0.68 -8.01 -2.29
CA SER A 72 -0.44 -7.06 -2.14
C SER A 72 -0.26 -6.03 -1.02
N LEU A 73 0.47 -6.39 0.04
CA LEU A 73 0.75 -5.51 1.17
C LEU A 73 1.61 -4.30 0.80
N GLU A 74 2.36 -4.36 -0.31
CA GLU A 74 3.13 -3.20 -0.79
C GLU A 74 2.24 -2.18 -1.50
N PHE A 75 1.14 -2.60 -2.14
CA PHE A 75 0.12 -1.66 -2.66
C PHE A 75 -0.63 -0.98 -1.51
N LEU A 76 -1.01 -1.72 -0.47
CA LEU A 76 -1.57 -1.12 0.74
C LEU A 76 -0.59 -0.12 1.38
N GLN A 77 0.71 -0.44 1.38
CA GLN A 77 1.74 0.49 1.83
C GLN A 77 1.89 1.71 0.93
N ALA A 78 1.75 1.56 -0.38
CA ALA A 78 1.77 2.67 -1.32
C ALA A 78 0.59 3.62 -1.04
N CYS A 79 -0.62 3.09 -0.89
CA CYS A 79 -1.80 3.86 -0.46
C CYS A 79 -1.51 4.66 0.83
N ALA A 80 -1.06 3.96 1.88
CA ALA A 80 -0.78 4.59 3.16
C ALA A 80 0.25 5.72 3.05
N LEU A 81 1.35 5.54 2.29
CA LEU A 81 2.39 6.57 2.14
C LEU A 81 1.90 7.77 1.33
N ILE A 82 1.17 7.53 0.25
CA ILE A 82 0.69 8.59 -0.64
C ILE A 82 -0.29 9.50 0.11
N HIS A 83 -1.24 8.91 0.83
CA HIS A 83 -2.19 9.68 1.62
C HIS A 83 -1.51 10.39 2.80
N ASP A 84 -0.58 9.73 3.50
CA ASP A 84 0.23 10.31 4.59
C ASP A 84 1.04 11.53 4.09
N ASP A 85 1.66 11.44 2.91
CA ASP A 85 2.38 12.57 2.30
C ASP A 85 1.48 13.79 2.04
N VAL A 86 0.22 13.55 1.66
CA VAL A 86 -0.77 14.63 1.47
C VAL A 86 -1.19 15.23 2.81
N MET A 87 -1.52 14.38 3.78
CA MET A 87 -2.00 14.83 5.10
C MET A 87 -0.95 15.63 5.86
N ASP A 88 0.33 15.22 5.75
CA ASP A 88 1.46 15.89 6.40
C ASP A 88 2.05 17.04 5.55
N GLY A 89 1.60 17.24 4.31
CA GLY A 89 2.17 18.23 3.39
C GLY A 89 3.64 17.96 3.03
N SER A 90 4.04 16.69 2.99
CA SER A 90 5.43 16.28 2.77
C SER A 90 5.83 16.38 1.30
N ASP A 91 6.83 17.22 0.99
CA ASP A 91 7.26 17.45 -0.40
C ASP A 91 7.97 16.25 -1.04
N THR A 92 8.58 15.37 -0.24
CA THR A 92 9.43 14.29 -0.73
C THR A 92 9.16 12.95 -0.06
N ARG A 93 9.32 11.88 -0.83
CA ARG A 93 9.26 10.49 -0.39
C ARG A 93 10.41 9.71 -1.00
N ARG A 94 11.24 9.10 -0.14
CA ARG A 94 12.42 8.29 -0.54
C ARG A 94 13.37 9.03 -1.52
N GLY A 95 13.57 10.32 -1.29
CA GLY A 95 14.44 11.17 -2.13
C GLY A 95 13.85 11.58 -3.47
N ARG A 96 12.57 11.29 -3.73
CA ARG A 96 11.81 11.74 -4.91
C ARG A 96 10.66 12.65 -4.48
N PRO A 97 10.10 13.49 -5.37
CA PRO A 97 8.90 14.27 -5.05
C PRO A 97 7.74 13.35 -4.61
N ALA A 98 6.97 13.75 -3.61
CA ALA A 98 5.75 13.03 -3.23
C ALA A 98 4.72 13.08 -4.36
N ALA A 99 3.76 12.14 -4.38
CA ALA A 99 2.80 12.02 -5.49
C ALA A 99 2.07 13.35 -5.78
N HIS A 100 1.58 14.04 -4.74
CA HIS A 100 0.89 15.31 -4.94
C HIS A 100 1.79 16.40 -5.56
N ARG A 101 3.08 16.39 -5.27
CA ARG A 101 4.07 17.29 -5.91
C ARG A 101 4.37 16.90 -7.35
N GLN A 102 4.39 15.61 -7.68
CA GLN A 102 4.55 15.13 -9.05
C GLN A 102 3.39 15.63 -9.93
N PHE A 103 2.15 15.43 -9.48
CA PHE A 103 0.96 15.88 -10.22
C PHE A 103 0.82 17.40 -10.27
N ALA A 104 1.17 18.12 -9.21
CA ALA A 104 1.21 19.58 -9.25
C ALA A 104 2.26 20.09 -10.26
N SER A 105 3.39 19.39 -10.41
CA SER A 105 4.41 19.73 -11.41
C SER A 105 3.93 19.42 -12.83
N LEU A 106 3.25 18.29 -13.04
CA LEU A 106 2.61 17.95 -14.31
C LEU A 106 1.60 19.03 -14.73
N HIS A 107 0.72 19.45 -13.82
CA HIS A 107 -0.27 20.51 -14.08
C HIS A 107 0.38 21.82 -14.53
N ARG A 108 1.45 22.26 -13.83
CA ARG A 108 2.21 23.46 -14.20
C ARG A 108 2.87 23.33 -15.57
N ALA A 109 3.50 22.18 -15.84
CA ALA A 109 4.18 21.93 -17.11
C ALA A 109 3.21 21.91 -18.30
N SER A 110 2.02 21.37 -18.10
CA SER A 110 0.95 21.34 -19.10
C SER A 110 0.18 22.65 -19.25
N GLN A 111 0.49 23.66 -18.43
CA GLN A 111 -0.17 24.99 -18.43
C GLN A 111 -1.69 24.91 -18.29
N TRP A 112 -2.18 23.94 -17.51
CA TRP A 112 -3.60 23.77 -17.27
C TRP A 112 -4.16 24.89 -16.40
N GLN A 113 -5.47 25.13 -16.52
CA GLN A 113 -6.16 26.13 -15.71
C GLN A 113 -6.36 25.64 -14.26
N GLY A 114 -6.47 26.59 -13.32
CA GLY A 114 -6.74 26.30 -11.91
C GLY A 114 -5.51 26.22 -11.01
N ASN A 115 -5.68 25.70 -9.79
CA ASN A 115 -4.63 25.60 -8.79
C ASN A 115 -3.87 24.26 -8.93
N PRO A 116 -2.56 24.27 -9.22
CA PRO A 116 -1.77 23.05 -9.41
C PRO A 116 -1.65 22.19 -8.15
N ASP A 117 -1.53 22.80 -6.96
CA ASP A 117 -1.37 22.05 -5.72
C ASP A 117 -2.66 21.33 -5.34
N ARG A 118 -3.83 21.96 -5.54
CA ARG A 118 -5.13 21.29 -5.36
C ARG A 118 -5.34 20.15 -6.35
N PHE A 119 -4.93 20.32 -7.61
CA PHE A 119 -4.94 19.23 -8.58
C PHE A 119 -4.04 18.07 -8.12
N GLY A 120 -2.83 18.39 -7.64
CA GLY A 120 -1.89 17.42 -7.13
C GLY A 120 -2.41 16.62 -5.93
N GLU A 121 -2.99 17.30 -4.94
CA GLU A 121 -3.63 16.66 -3.78
C GLU A 121 -4.77 15.73 -4.21
N GLY A 122 -5.67 16.20 -5.09
CA GLY A 122 -6.77 15.40 -5.62
C GLY A 122 -6.30 14.17 -6.39
N ALA A 123 -5.29 14.32 -7.25
CA ALA A 123 -4.69 13.21 -7.97
C ALA A 123 -4.03 12.19 -7.02
N ALA A 124 -3.29 12.65 -6.00
CA ALA A 124 -2.67 11.78 -5.03
C ALA A 124 -3.70 10.97 -4.21
N ILE A 125 -4.84 11.56 -3.84
CA ILE A 125 -5.95 10.84 -3.20
C ILE A 125 -6.40 9.68 -4.09
N LEU A 126 -6.68 9.95 -5.36
CA LEU A 126 -7.12 8.94 -6.33
C LEU A 126 -6.08 7.84 -6.56
N VAL A 127 -4.78 8.19 -6.64
CA VAL A 127 -3.71 7.18 -6.76
C VAL A 127 -3.64 6.30 -5.52
N GLY A 128 -3.79 6.87 -4.33
CA GLY A 128 -3.83 6.09 -3.09
C GLY A 128 -5.04 5.13 -3.04
N ASP A 129 -6.21 5.58 -3.49
CA ASP A 129 -7.42 4.75 -3.58
C ASP A 129 -7.25 3.62 -4.62
N LEU A 130 -6.62 3.92 -5.75
CA LEU A 130 -6.27 2.93 -6.77
C LEU A 130 -5.32 1.86 -6.19
N CYS A 131 -4.30 2.27 -5.44
CA CYS A 131 -3.41 1.33 -4.75
C CYS A 131 -4.18 0.44 -3.76
N LEU A 132 -5.16 0.99 -3.04
CA LEU A 132 -5.99 0.21 -2.11
C LEU A 132 -6.84 -0.84 -2.85
N SER A 133 -7.42 -0.47 -3.99
CA SER A 133 -8.17 -1.38 -4.87
C SER A 133 -7.27 -2.48 -5.45
N TRP A 134 -6.09 -2.11 -5.96
CA TRP A 134 -5.11 -3.03 -6.50
C TRP A 134 -4.52 -3.98 -5.47
N ALA A 135 -4.39 -3.55 -4.20
CA ALA A 135 -4.02 -4.44 -3.11
C ALA A 135 -5.05 -5.57 -2.93
N ASP A 136 -6.34 -5.24 -2.92
CA ASP A 136 -7.40 -6.24 -2.83
C ASP A 136 -7.42 -7.17 -4.05
N GLN A 137 -7.27 -6.61 -5.25
CA GLN A 137 -7.22 -7.38 -6.48
C GLN A 137 -6.07 -8.39 -6.47
N LEU A 138 -4.84 -7.95 -6.20
CA LEU A 138 -3.66 -8.82 -6.19
C LEU A 138 -3.74 -9.92 -5.12
N LEU A 139 -4.35 -9.63 -3.96
CA LEU A 139 -4.59 -10.63 -2.93
C LEU A 139 -5.56 -11.71 -3.42
N LEU A 140 -6.71 -11.29 -3.95
CA LEU A 140 -7.80 -12.19 -4.34
C LEU A 140 -7.51 -12.98 -5.63
N THR A 141 -6.66 -12.46 -6.51
CA THR A 141 -6.24 -13.16 -7.75
C THR A 141 -4.92 -13.89 -7.60
N SER A 142 -4.43 -14.11 -6.37
CA SER A 142 -3.13 -14.74 -6.11
C SER A 142 -3.05 -16.24 -6.48
N GLY A 143 -4.18 -16.87 -6.82
CA GLY A 143 -4.24 -18.29 -7.18
C GLY A 143 -4.28 -19.25 -5.98
N LEU A 144 -4.46 -18.73 -4.77
CA LEU A 144 -4.68 -19.55 -3.57
C LEU A 144 -6.13 -20.06 -3.48
N PRO A 145 -6.37 -21.17 -2.78
CA PRO A 145 -7.73 -21.65 -2.57
C PRO A 145 -8.60 -20.63 -1.84
N ALA A 146 -9.88 -20.59 -2.19
CA ALA A 146 -10.84 -19.64 -1.61
C ALA A 146 -10.89 -19.66 -0.07
N PRO A 147 -10.89 -20.84 0.62
CA PRO A 147 -10.88 -20.86 2.08
C PRO A 147 -9.68 -20.15 2.71
N ASN A 148 -8.49 -20.32 2.14
CA ASN A 148 -7.25 -19.66 2.58
C ASN A 148 -7.35 -18.15 2.39
N LEU A 149 -7.89 -17.71 1.24
CA LEU A 149 -8.09 -16.30 0.94
C LEU A 149 -9.12 -15.67 1.87
N ASP A 150 -10.25 -16.33 2.14
CA ASP A 150 -11.28 -15.84 3.05
C ASP A 150 -10.74 -15.67 4.48
N ALA A 151 -9.99 -16.66 4.98
CA ALA A 151 -9.35 -16.59 6.29
C ALA A 151 -8.36 -15.42 6.37
N ALA A 152 -7.49 -15.26 5.37
CA ALA A 152 -6.54 -14.17 5.30
C ALA A 152 -7.22 -12.80 5.14
N LYS A 153 -8.30 -12.72 4.37
CA LYS A 153 -9.05 -11.49 4.09
C LYS A 153 -9.70 -10.94 5.36
N ASN A 154 -10.18 -11.79 6.27
CA ASN A 154 -10.68 -11.36 7.57
C ASN A 154 -9.62 -10.61 8.38
N VAL A 155 -8.41 -11.17 8.50
CA VAL A 155 -7.29 -10.53 9.20
C VAL A 155 -6.83 -9.27 8.49
N TYR A 156 -6.78 -9.30 7.15
CA TYR A 156 -6.40 -8.16 6.33
C TYR A 156 -7.38 -6.98 6.46
N ASN A 157 -8.68 -7.25 6.52
CA ASN A 157 -9.70 -6.21 6.72
C ASN A 157 -9.57 -5.57 8.11
N GLU A 158 -9.35 -6.36 9.15
CA GLU A 158 -9.10 -5.83 10.50
C GLU A 158 -7.84 -4.96 10.53
N MET A 159 -6.75 -5.41 9.91
CA MET A 159 -5.51 -4.63 9.78
C MET A 159 -5.74 -3.29 9.06
N ARG A 160 -6.56 -3.26 8.01
CA ARG A 160 -6.92 -2.02 7.31
C ARG A 160 -7.65 -1.05 8.22
N THR A 161 -8.62 -1.54 8.99
CA THR A 161 -9.33 -0.71 9.98
C THR A 161 -8.37 -0.15 11.03
N GLU A 162 -7.49 -1.00 11.57
CA GLU A 162 -6.46 -0.58 12.55
C GLU A 162 -5.51 0.47 11.97
N LEU A 163 -5.07 0.31 10.72
CA LEU A 163 -4.21 1.26 10.03
C LEU A 163 -4.89 2.62 9.87
N MET A 164 -6.12 2.66 9.35
CA MET A 164 -6.85 3.92 9.13
C MET A 164 -7.14 4.63 10.45
N ALA A 165 -7.55 3.88 11.48
CA ALA A 165 -7.73 4.43 12.82
C ALA A 165 -6.41 4.97 13.39
N GLY A 166 -5.30 4.25 13.21
CA GLY A 166 -3.96 4.68 13.62
C GLY A 166 -3.50 5.95 12.92
N GLN A 167 -3.77 6.09 11.62
CA GLN A 167 -3.49 7.30 10.85
C GLN A 167 -4.31 8.50 11.36
N TYR A 168 -5.62 8.31 11.59
CA TYR A 168 -6.46 9.35 12.16
C TYR A 168 -6.00 9.79 13.56
N LEU A 169 -5.63 8.83 14.42
CA LEU A 169 -5.12 9.16 15.76
C LEU A 169 -3.84 9.99 15.69
N ASP A 170 -2.97 9.76 14.71
CA ASP A 170 -1.76 10.56 14.51
C ASP A 170 -2.10 12.02 14.19
N LEU A 171 -3.02 12.25 13.24
CA LEU A 171 -3.52 13.59 12.92
C LEU A 171 -4.17 14.26 14.12
N LEU A 172 -4.96 13.51 14.89
CA LEU A 172 -5.63 14.02 16.08
C LEU A 172 -4.62 14.45 17.15
N GLU A 173 -3.53 13.71 17.32
CA GLU A 173 -2.48 14.05 18.27
C GLU A 173 -1.70 15.29 17.82
N GLN A 174 -1.40 15.42 16.52
CA GLN A 174 -0.81 16.65 15.96
C GLN A 174 -1.73 17.86 16.20
N ALA A 175 -3.03 17.72 15.91
CA ALA A 175 -4.00 18.80 16.10
C ALA A 175 -4.19 19.21 17.57
N ARG A 176 -4.02 18.28 18.52
CA ARG A 176 -4.08 18.54 19.96
C ARG A 176 -2.80 19.14 20.54
N GLY A 177 -1.75 19.32 19.74
CA GLY A 177 -0.44 19.79 20.20
C GLY A 177 0.40 18.72 20.91
N GLY A 178 0.04 17.43 20.80
CA GLY A 178 0.81 16.30 21.33
C GLY A 178 0.86 16.16 22.85
N GLY A 179 2.01 15.70 23.37
CA GLY A 179 2.38 15.77 24.79
C GLY A 179 2.07 14.56 25.68
N SER A 180 1.44 13.49 25.16
CA SER A 180 1.18 12.27 25.93
C SER A 180 1.93 11.07 25.36
N VAL A 181 2.82 10.50 26.17
CA VAL A 181 3.54 9.26 25.83
C VAL A 181 2.56 8.11 25.59
N GLU A 182 1.50 8.01 26.38
CA GLU A 182 0.50 6.95 26.22
C GLU A 182 -0.21 7.04 24.86
N ARG A 183 -0.63 8.25 24.45
CA ARG A 183 -1.30 8.46 23.17
C ARG A 183 -0.35 8.21 21.99
N ALA A 184 0.89 8.68 22.09
CA ALA A 184 1.93 8.39 21.10
C ALA A 184 2.21 6.88 20.97
N LEU A 185 2.31 6.14 22.08
CA LEU A 185 2.47 4.69 22.06
C LEU A 185 1.26 3.97 21.45
N ARG A 186 0.04 4.51 21.63
CA ARG A 186 -1.16 3.98 20.97
C ARG A 186 -1.10 4.15 19.46
N VAL A 187 -0.67 5.31 18.96
CA VAL A 187 -0.41 5.54 17.53
C VAL A 187 0.63 4.54 17.01
N VAL A 188 1.78 4.43 17.68
CA VAL A 188 2.85 3.49 17.29
C VAL A 188 2.35 2.04 17.23
N ARG A 189 1.53 1.61 18.20
CA ARG A 189 0.97 0.26 18.25
C ARG A 189 0.15 -0.08 17.00
N PHE A 190 -0.75 0.82 16.58
CA PHE A 190 -1.66 0.56 15.46
C PHE A 190 -1.05 0.95 14.10
N LYS A 191 -0.51 2.17 13.96
CA LYS A 191 0.07 2.68 12.69
C LYS A 191 1.33 1.92 12.28
N SER A 192 2.13 1.41 13.24
CA SER A 192 3.41 0.78 12.94
C SER A 192 3.49 -0.69 13.37
N ALA A 193 3.37 -1.02 14.66
CA ALA A 193 3.66 -2.37 15.14
C ALA A 193 2.71 -3.43 14.56
N LYS A 194 1.40 -3.18 14.69
CA LYS A 194 0.36 -4.06 14.16
C LYS A 194 0.42 -4.16 12.65
N TYR A 195 0.41 -3.01 11.98
CA TYR A 195 0.40 -2.92 10.52
C TYR A 195 1.66 -3.48 9.84
N THR A 196 2.85 -3.30 10.44
CA THR A 196 4.12 -3.67 9.78
C THR A 196 4.54 -5.10 10.05
N ILE A 197 4.17 -5.67 11.22
CA ILE A 197 4.71 -6.94 11.70
C ILE A 197 3.60 -7.92 12.11
N GLU A 198 2.82 -7.59 13.13
CA GLU A 198 1.85 -8.52 13.76
C GLU A 198 0.80 -9.01 12.76
N ARG A 199 0.13 -8.08 12.07
CA ARG A 199 -0.94 -8.43 11.13
C ARG A 199 -0.41 -9.10 9.87
N PRO A 200 0.71 -8.67 9.25
CA PRO A 200 1.32 -9.46 8.19
C PRO A 200 1.62 -10.91 8.61
N LEU A 201 2.20 -11.15 9.80
CA LEU A 201 2.41 -12.51 10.30
C LEU A 201 1.08 -13.29 10.42
N HIS A 202 0.04 -12.68 10.99
CA HIS A 202 -1.28 -13.31 11.12
C HIS A 202 -1.93 -13.61 9.77
N ILE A 203 -1.83 -12.70 8.79
CA ILE A 203 -2.30 -12.92 7.41
C ILE A 203 -1.58 -14.13 6.83
N GLY A 204 -0.25 -14.18 6.96
CA GLY A 204 0.55 -15.32 6.54
C GLY A 204 0.07 -16.64 7.12
N ALA A 205 -0.08 -16.69 8.44
CA ALA A 205 -0.57 -17.89 9.12
C ALA A 205 -1.98 -18.30 8.64
N ALA A 206 -2.87 -17.33 8.41
CA ALA A 206 -4.21 -17.60 7.90
C ALA A 206 -4.22 -18.13 6.46
N LEU A 207 -3.24 -17.75 5.62
CA LEU A 207 -3.08 -18.31 4.28
C LEU A 207 -2.65 -19.78 4.29
N ALA A 208 -2.20 -20.33 5.42
CA ALA A 208 -1.77 -21.73 5.55
C ALA A 208 -2.90 -22.69 6.01
N LEU A 209 -4.07 -22.16 6.37
CA LEU A 209 -5.25 -22.93 6.81
C LEU A 209 -5.94 -23.64 5.64
#